data_AF-A0A9Q7EW47-F1
#
_entry.id   AF-A0A9Q7EW47-F1
#
_cell.length_a   1.000
_cell.length_b   1.000
_cell.length_c   1.000
_cell.angle_alpha   90.00
_cell.angle_beta   90.00
_cell.angle_gamma   90.00
#
_symmetry.space_group_name_H-M   'P 1'
#
loop_
_entity.id
_entity.type
_entity.pdbx_description
1 polymer ?
#
loop_
_entity_poly.entity_id
_entity_poly.type
_entity_poly.pdbx_seq_one_letter_code
_entity_poly.pdbx_strand_id
1 'polypeptide(L)'
;MNDKVTQQIEALLDRAFEAEEAQEAYELARQVLELDGDNADALVLLSDATEDDEERLGALRRARELLAPGEGEVYDPEEDDGLFYVSVLHRLGSALLMDVPEEVPDVARELMAFDTEEGATLGRPLLYTALLRLGRFDELLALVEGEEGQSEEEEGCLSVEGAYGRALALFRKGDDKGAAEALLDALGTAPELPFYLLDFWVEPDEEEEDEAEICALAGLFAAAWLDDEKALGWLTTAAMAFGYLTDRLPEEVLAEMRPLLDEAGLMEVLEEEKGQIDALLTDSPDLPLEEIDFRALDFMAANPTFLGL
;
A
#
# COMPACT_ATOMS: atom_id res chain seq x y z
N MET A 1 -12.14 -25.57 -30.25
CA MET A 1 -11.10 -24.88 -31.05
C MET A 1 -10.37 -25.89 -31.93
N ASN A 2 -9.77 -25.51 -33.07
CA ASN A 2 -8.96 -26.41 -33.91
C ASN A 2 -7.51 -26.39 -33.40
N ASP A 3 -6.83 -27.54 -33.37
CA ASP A 3 -5.46 -27.74 -32.84
C ASP A 3 -4.44 -26.73 -33.39
N LYS A 4 -4.59 -26.33 -34.66
CA LYS A 4 -3.77 -25.27 -35.29
C LYS A 4 -3.99 -23.87 -34.72
N VAL A 5 -5.22 -23.55 -34.30
CA VAL A 5 -5.55 -22.25 -33.71
C VAL A 5 -5.00 -22.19 -32.29
N THR A 6 -5.09 -23.29 -31.53
CA THR A 6 -4.50 -23.39 -30.19
C THR A 6 -2.98 -23.19 -30.23
N GLN A 7 -2.26 -23.89 -31.11
CA GLN A 7 -0.81 -23.68 -31.30
C GLN A 7 -0.45 -22.26 -31.74
N GLN A 8 -1.34 -21.60 -32.48
CA GLN A 8 -1.13 -20.22 -32.90
C GLN A 8 -1.32 -19.25 -31.73
N ILE A 9 -2.31 -19.48 -30.86
CA ILE A 9 -2.53 -18.70 -29.64
C ILE A 9 -1.34 -18.83 -28.70
N GLU A 10 -0.89 -20.06 -28.41
CA GLU A 10 0.28 -20.32 -27.56
C GLU A 10 1.52 -19.56 -28.06
N ALA A 11 1.83 -19.67 -29.36
CA ALA A 11 2.98 -18.97 -29.95
C ALA A 11 2.86 -17.44 -29.97
N LEU A 12 1.64 -16.90 -29.93
CA LEU A 12 1.42 -15.46 -29.81
C LEU A 12 1.57 -14.99 -28.37
N LEU A 13 1.05 -15.76 -27.40
CA LEU A 13 1.20 -15.49 -25.97
C LEU A 13 2.67 -15.54 -25.56
N ASP A 14 3.42 -16.59 -25.94
CA ASP A 14 4.86 -16.70 -25.65
C ASP A 14 5.62 -15.45 -26.11
N ARG A 15 5.32 -14.98 -27.33
CA ARG A 15 5.93 -13.76 -27.88
C ARG A 15 5.49 -12.49 -27.16
N ALA A 16 4.25 -12.44 -26.67
CA ALA A 16 3.74 -11.29 -25.94
C ALA A 16 4.39 -11.18 -24.56
N PHE A 17 4.60 -12.31 -23.87
CA PHE A 17 5.32 -12.36 -22.59
C PHE A 17 6.80 -12.00 -22.74
N GLU A 18 7.42 -12.30 -23.88
CA GLU A 18 8.81 -11.94 -24.18
C GLU A 18 8.98 -10.52 -24.77
N ALA A 19 7.89 -9.78 -25.01
CA ALA A 19 7.97 -8.47 -25.64
C ALA A 19 8.58 -7.42 -24.71
N GLU A 20 9.61 -6.71 -25.18
CA GLU A 20 10.25 -5.61 -24.43
C GLU A 20 9.48 -4.28 -24.55
N GLU A 21 8.65 -4.13 -25.59
CA GLU A 21 7.86 -2.92 -25.84
C GLU A 21 6.37 -3.16 -25.58
N ALA A 22 5.74 -2.29 -24.78
CA ALA A 22 4.31 -2.36 -24.48
C ALA A 22 3.44 -2.38 -25.75
N GLN A 23 3.80 -1.61 -26.78
CA GLN A 23 3.08 -1.61 -28.05
C GLN A 23 3.12 -2.97 -28.76
N GLU A 24 4.22 -3.72 -28.68
CA GLU A 24 4.31 -5.06 -29.25
C GLU A 24 3.43 -6.04 -28.46
N ALA A 25 3.50 -6.02 -27.13
CA ALA A 25 2.64 -6.83 -26.26
C ALA A 25 1.15 -6.56 -26.53
N TYR A 26 0.78 -5.29 -26.68
CA TYR A 26 -0.57 -4.85 -27.04
C TYR A 26 -1.07 -5.45 -28.36
N GLU A 27 -0.26 -5.34 -29.43
CA GLU A 27 -0.64 -5.85 -30.75
C GLU A 27 -0.74 -7.39 -30.78
N LEU A 28 0.09 -8.08 -30.02
CA LEU A 28 0.05 -9.54 -29.89
C LEU A 28 -1.17 -10.00 -29.07
N ALA A 29 -1.46 -9.35 -27.95
CA ALA A 29 -2.65 -9.61 -27.14
C ALA A 29 -3.94 -9.45 -27.98
N ARG A 30 -4.05 -8.37 -28.77
CA ARG A 30 -5.20 -8.19 -29.68
C ARG A 30 -5.32 -9.29 -30.72
N GLN A 31 -4.20 -9.78 -31.28
CA GLN A 31 -4.21 -10.90 -32.22
C GLN A 31 -4.71 -12.20 -31.57
N VAL A 32 -4.37 -12.45 -30.30
CA VAL A 32 -4.92 -13.58 -29.55
C VAL A 32 -6.43 -13.41 -29.37
N LEU A 33 -6.88 -12.23 -28.96
CA LEU A 33 -8.31 -11.93 -28.75
C LEU A 33 -9.16 -11.97 -30.03
N GLU A 34 -8.56 -11.75 -31.21
CA GLU A 34 -9.21 -11.97 -32.49
C GLU A 34 -9.46 -13.46 -32.78
N LEU A 35 -8.61 -14.35 -32.27
CA LEU A 35 -8.74 -15.81 -32.41
C LEU A 35 -9.62 -16.41 -31.31
N ASP A 36 -9.49 -15.89 -30.09
CA ASP A 36 -10.23 -16.28 -28.90
C ASP A 36 -10.49 -15.07 -27.99
N GLY A 37 -11.67 -14.47 -28.12
CA GLY A 37 -12.03 -13.26 -27.37
C GLY A 37 -12.22 -13.47 -25.86
N ASP A 38 -12.23 -14.71 -25.40
CA ASP A 38 -12.34 -15.07 -23.97
C ASP A 38 -11.02 -15.65 -23.43
N ASN A 39 -9.88 -15.43 -24.10
CA ASN A 39 -8.58 -15.83 -23.59
C ASN A 39 -8.13 -14.91 -22.44
N ALA A 40 -8.10 -15.44 -21.21
CA ALA A 40 -7.80 -14.66 -20.01
C ALA A 40 -6.36 -14.09 -20.00
N ASP A 41 -5.35 -14.86 -20.43
CA ASP A 41 -3.96 -14.38 -20.53
C ASP A 41 -3.85 -13.16 -21.43
N ALA A 42 -4.50 -13.19 -22.60
CA ALA A 42 -4.49 -12.07 -23.52
C ALA A 42 -5.26 -10.86 -23.00
N LEU A 43 -6.32 -11.05 -22.20
CA LEU A 43 -7.02 -9.95 -21.53
C LEU A 43 -6.11 -9.25 -20.50
N VAL A 44 -5.33 -10.02 -19.74
CA VAL A 44 -4.37 -9.45 -18.76
C VAL A 44 -3.19 -8.78 -19.47
N LEU A 45 -2.64 -9.39 -20.53
CA LEU A 45 -1.62 -8.73 -21.34
C LEU A 45 -2.12 -7.44 -21.99
N LEU A 46 -3.37 -7.43 -22.47
CA LEU A 46 -3.99 -6.22 -23.00
C LEU A 46 -4.13 -5.14 -21.92
N SER A 47 -4.53 -5.51 -20.70
CA SER A 47 -4.69 -4.54 -19.60
C SER A 47 -3.36 -3.91 -19.19
N ASP A 48 -2.29 -4.71 -19.15
CA ASP A 48 -0.97 -4.26 -18.72
C ASP A 48 -0.29 -3.39 -19.81
N ALA A 49 -0.60 -3.64 -21.08
CA ALA A 49 0.03 -2.95 -22.22
C ALA A 49 -0.73 -1.70 -22.72
N THR A 50 -2.01 -1.52 -22.37
CA THR A 50 -2.81 -0.39 -22.86
C THR A 50 -2.61 0.87 -22.03
N GLU A 51 -2.63 2.03 -22.68
CA GLU A 51 -2.69 3.35 -22.04
C GLU A 51 -4.14 3.82 -21.79
N ASP A 52 -5.15 3.12 -22.32
CA ASP A 52 -6.57 3.47 -22.20
C ASP A 52 -7.21 2.80 -20.96
N ASP A 53 -7.61 3.61 -19.99
CA ASP A 53 -8.19 3.13 -18.72
C ASP A 53 -9.52 2.37 -18.93
N GLU A 54 -10.34 2.74 -19.91
CA GLU A 54 -11.60 2.05 -20.21
C GLU A 54 -11.31 0.66 -20.81
N GLU A 55 -10.32 0.56 -21.70
CA GLU A 55 -9.87 -0.72 -22.26
C GLU A 55 -9.26 -1.61 -21.17
N ARG A 56 -8.41 -1.04 -20.29
CA ARG A 56 -7.80 -1.74 -19.16
C ARG A 56 -8.84 -2.33 -18.23
N LEU A 57 -9.77 -1.49 -17.74
CA LEU A 57 -10.81 -1.92 -16.81
C LEU A 57 -11.79 -2.90 -17.48
N GLY A 58 -12.10 -2.70 -18.76
CA GLY A 58 -12.93 -3.62 -19.53
C GLY A 58 -12.31 -5.01 -19.63
N ALA A 59 -11.02 -5.08 -19.94
CA ALA A 59 -10.29 -6.35 -20.04
C ALA A 59 -10.18 -7.06 -18.69
N LEU A 60 -9.83 -6.35 -17.62
CA LEU A 60 -9.71 -6.92 -16.27
C LEU A 60 -11.05 -7.41 -15.71
N ARG A 61 -12.15 -6.67 -15.92
CA ARG A 61 -13.49 -7.14 -15.53
C ARG A 61 -13.87 -8.40 -16.29
N ARG A 62 -13.56 -8.48 -17.59
CA ARG A 62 -13.84 -9.68 -18.39
C ARG A 62 -13.00 -10.87 -17.94
N ALA A 63 -11.72 -10.67 -17.64
CA ALA A 63 -10.84 -11.71 -17.11
C ALA A 63 -11.37 -12.24 -15.76
N ARG A 64 -11.79 -11.33 -14.86
CA ARG A 64 -12.44 -11.69 -13.59
C ARG A 64 -13.67 -12.57 -13.81
N GLU A 65 -14.57 -12.18 -14.72
CA GLU A 65 -15.78 -12.96 -15.00
C GLU A 65 -15.49 -14.39 -15.53
N LEU A 66 -14.42 -14.55 -16.30
CA LEU A 66 -14.05 -15.83 -16.91
C LEU A 66 -13.38 -16.78 -15.92
N LEU A 67 -12.59 -16.23 -15.00
CA LEU A 67 -11.81 -16.97 -14.01
C LEU A 67 -12.55 -17.18 -12.68
N ALA A 68 -13.64 -16.44 -12.45
CA ALA A 68 -14.39 -16.53 -11.20
C ALA A 68 -14.81 -17.97 -10.87
N PRO A 69 -14.60 -18.43 -9.62
CA PRO A 69 -15.01 -19.77 -9.22
C PRO A 69 -16.51 -19.98 -9.39
N GLY A 70 -16.91 -21.17 -9.86
CA GLY A 70 -18.32 -21.53 -9.99
C GLY A 70 -19.03 -21.58 -8.62
N GLU A 71 -20.33 -21.25 -8.59
CA GLU A 71 -21.13 -21.36 -7.36
C GLU A 71 -21.06 -22.79 -6.78
N GLY A 72 -20.46 -22.94 -5.61
CA GLY A 72 -20.38 -24.21 -4.87
C GLY A 72 -19.22 -25.13 -5.28
N GLU A 73 -18.28 -24.65 -6.09
CA GLU A 73 -17.00 -25.31 -6.31
C GLU A 73 -16.07 -25.11 -5.10
N VAL A 74 -15.33 -26.17 -4.75
CA VAL A 74 -14.22 -26.03 -3.80
C VAL A 74 -13.08 -25.45 -4.59
N TYR A 75 -12.92 -24.14 -4.49
CA TYR A 75 -11.82 -23.43 -5.13
C TYR A 75 -10.58 -23.56 -4.24
N ASP A 76 -9.47 -23.98 -4.85
CA ASP A 76 -8.17 -24.01 -4.21
C ASP A 76 -7.34 -22.80 -4.69
N PRO A 77 -7.14 -21.77 -3.85
CA PRO A 77 -6.38 -20.59 -4.23
C PRO A 77 -4.90 -20.90 -4.51
N GLU A 78 -4.39 -22.08 -4.10
CA GLU A 78 -3.02 -22.52 -4.34
C GLU A 78 -2.84 -23.22 -5.71
N GLU A 79 -3.90 -23.52 -6.45
CA GLU A 79 -3.81 -24.02 -7.82
C GLU A 79 -3.51 -22.86 -8.81
N ASP A 80 -2.94 -23.17 -9.98
CA ASP A 80 -2.50 -22.14 -10.96
C ASP A 80 -3.64 -21.17 -11.36
N ASP A 81 -4.87 -21.68 -11.54
CA ASP A 81 -6.07 -20.88 -11.83
C ASP A 81 -6.49 -20.01 -10.61
N GLY A 82 -6.19 -20.52 -9.41
CA GLY A 82 -6.23 -19.85 -8.10
C GLY A 82 -5.46 -18.54 -8.07
N LEU A 83 -4.15 -18.70 -8.23
CA LEU A 83 -3.18 -17.62 -8.23
C LEU A 83 -3.43 -16.64 -9.37
N PHE A 84 -3.83 -17.15 -10.55
CA PHE A 84 -4.12 -16.28 -11.68
C PHE A 84 -5.33 -15.37 -11.41
N TYR A 85 -6.40 -15.90 -10.82
CA TYR A 85 -7.56 -15.10 -10.45
C TYR A 85 -7.23 -14.03 -9.40
N VAL A 86 -6.50 -14.39 -8.36
CA VAL A 86 -6.02 -13.46 -7.32
C VAL A 86 -5.21 -12.33 -7.98
N SER A 87 -4.33 -12.65 -8.92
CA SER A 87 -3.54 -11.66 -9.65
C SER A 87 -4.39 -10.70 -10.50
N VAL A 88 -5.52 -11.17 -11.05
CA VAL A 88 -6.50 -10.35 -11.78
C VAL A 88 -7.26 -9.44 -10.83
N LEU A 89 -7.67 -9.95 -9.66
CA LEU A 89 -8.34 -9.15 -8.63
C LEU A 89 -7.43 -8.04 -8.10
N HIS A 90 -6.15 -8.32 -7.86
CA HIS A 90 -5.15 -7.31 -7.49
C HIS A 90 -5.07 -6.19 -8.55
N ARG A 91 -4.82 -6.56 -9.82
CA ARG A 91 -4.74 -5.59 -10.93
C ARG A 91 -6.02 -4.77 -11.07
N LEU A 92 -7.18 -5.42 -11.01
CA LEU A 92 -8.47 -4.77 -11.09
C LEU A 92 -8.69 -3.81 -9.91
N GLY A 93 -8.39 -4.23 -8.69
CA GLY A 93 -8.50 -3.41 -7.48
C GLY A 93 -7.65 -2.14 -7.58
N SER A 94 -6.38 -2.29 -7.98
CA SER A 94 -5.44 -1.17 -8.16
C SER A 94 -5.89 -0.22 -9.28
N ALA A 95 -6.33 -0.75 -10.42
CA ALA A 95 -6.82 0.08 -11.53
C ALA A 95 -8.12 0.83 -11.16
N LEU A 96 -9.07 0.15 -10.52
CA LEU A 96 -10.32 0.77 -10.07
C LEU A 96 -10.09 1.84 -9.01
N LEU A 97 -9.08 1.67 -8.16
CA LEU A 97 -8.80 2.62 -7.10
C LEU A 97 -8.68 4.03 -7.67
N MET A 98 -7.93 4.23 -8.75
CA MET A 98 -7.71 5.54 -9.35
C MET A 98 -8.98 6.18 -9.91
N ASP A 99 -9.76 5.43 -10.69
CA ASP A 99 -10.82 5.99 -11.54
C ASP A 99 -12.25 5.75 -11.06
N VAL A 100 -12.50 4.63 -10.37
CA VAL A 100 -13.83 4.19 -9.93
C VAL A 100 -13.77 3.55 -8.53
N PRO A 101 -13.38 4.33 -7.50
CA PRO A 101 -13.14 3.80 -6.15
C PRO A 101 -14.37 3.15 -5.51
N GLU A 102 -15.57 3.40 -6.03
CA GLU A 102 -16.83 2.81 -5.57
C GLU A 102 -16.92 1.29 -5.80
N GLU A 103 -16.23 0.77 -6.82
CA GLU A 103 -16.22 -0.67 -7.14
C GLU A 103 -15.14 -1.44 -6.35
N VAL A 104 -14.11 -0.77 -5.84
CA VAL A 104 -12.97 -1.39 -5.15
C VAL A 104 -13.41 -2.22 -3.93
N PRO A 105 -14.34 -1.78 -3.06
CA PRO A 105 -14.71 -2.57 -1.88
C PRO A 105 -15.25 -3.97 -2.21
N ASP A 106 -15.87 -4.16 -3.37
CA ASP A 106 -16.39 -5.46 -3.77
C ASP A 106 -15.25 -6.38 -4.24
N VAL A 107 -14.31 -5.85 -5.03
CA VAL A 107 -13.10 -6.57 -5.45
C VAL A 107 -12.20 -6.89 -4.26
N ALA A 108 -12.01 -5.94 -3.34
CA ALA A 108 -11.20 -6.10 -2.16
C ALA A 108 -11.74 -7.18 -1.21
N ARG A 109 -13.06 -7.21 -0.97
CA ARG A 109 -13.69 -8.28 -0.17
C ARG A 109 -13.62 -9.64 -0.83
N GLU A 110 -13.71 -9.68 -2.16
CA GLU A 110 -13.52 -10.91 -2.90
C GLU A 110 -12.08 -11.40 -2.77
N LEU A 111 -11.10 -10.51 -2.88
CA LEU A 111 -9.69 -10.82 -2.69
C LEU A 111 -9.40 -11.34 -1.27
N MET A 112 -9.96 -10.70 -0.25
CA MET A 112 -9.86 -11.15 1.16
C MET A 112 -10.46 -12.55 1.39
N ALA A 113 -11.36 -13.03 0.52
CA ALA A 113 -11.89 -14.39 0.64
C ALA A 113 -10.85 -15.46 0.25
N PHE A 114 -9.76 -15.06 -0.42
CA PHE A 114 -8.64 -15.91 -0.82
C PHE A 114 -7.40 -15.72 0.06
N ASP A 115 -7.51 -14.95 1.15
CA ASP A 115 -6.45 -14.72 2.13
C ASP A 115 -6.29 -15.98 3.00
N THR A 116 -5.52 -16.96 2.52
CA THR A 116 -5.29 -18.24 3.20
C THR A 116 -4.44 -18.11 4.46
N GLU A 117 -3.54 -17.13 4.46
CA GLU A 117 -2.78 -16.63 5.60
C GLU A 117 -3.16 -15.16 5.80
N GLU A 118 -3.23 -14.70 7.05
CA GLU A 118 -3.64 -13.32 7.33
C GLU A 118 -2.64 -12.34 6.69
N GLY A 119 -3.13 -11.50 5.77
CA GLY A 119 -2.30 -10.49 5.10
C GLY A 119 -1.56 -10.99 3.86
N ALA A 120 -1.76 -12.23 3.43
CA ALA A 120 -1.14 -12.77 2.20
C ALA A 120 -1.60 -12.05 0.92
N THR A 121 -2.78 -11.43 0.97
CA THR A 121 -3.36 -10.63 -0.12
C THR A 121 -3.44 -9.16 0.27
N LEU A 122 -3.35 -8.28 -0.74
CA LEU A 122 -3.52 -6.83 -0.54
C LEU A 122 -5.00 -6.41 -0.41
N GLY A 123 -5.91 -7.35 -0.13
CA GLY A 123 -7.36 -7.10 -0.08
C GLY A 123 -7.75 -6.11 1.02
N ARG A 124 -7.21 -6.25 2.22
CA ARG A 124 -7.50 -5.36 3.35
C ARG A 124 -6.91 -3.95 3.13
N PRO A 125 -5.63 -3.79 2.72
CA PRO A 125 -5.09 -2.50 2.26
C PRO A 125 -5.93 -1.81 1.18
N LEU A 126 -6.36 -2.55 0.15
CA LEU A 126 -7.22 -2.03 -0.92
C LEU A 126 -8.56 -1.55 -0.39
N LEU A 127 -9.21 -2.32 0.48
CA LEU A 127 -10.49 -1.96 1.10
C LEU A 127 -10.35 -0.67 1.91
N TYR A 128 -9.33 -0.56 2.76
CA TYR A 128 -9.16 0.60 3.63
C TYR A 128 -8.84 1.87 2.83
N THR A 129 -7.98 1.76 1.83
CA THR A 129 -7.68 2.86 0.92
C THR A 129 -8.93 3.34 0.18
N ALA A 130 -9.76 2.42 -0.32
CA ALA A 130 -11.02 2.77 -0.96
C ALA A 130 -12.00 3.46 -0.01
N LEU A 131 -12.17 2.95 1.22
CA LEU A 131 -13.05 3.58 2.22
C LEU A 131 -12.58 5.00 2.58
N LEU A 132 -11.27 5.21 2.69
CA LEU A 132 -10.68 6.54 2.93
C LEU A 132 -10.99 7.52 1.80
N ARG A 133 -10.85 7.09 0.54
CA ARG A 133 -11.15 7.93 -0.63
C ARG A 133 -12.63 8.22 -0.79
N LEU A 134 -13.48 7.26 -0.47
CA LEU A 134 -14.94 7.41 -0.49
C LEU A 134 -15.50 8.21 0.71
N GLY A 135 -14.65 8.60 1.66
CA GLY A 135 -15.09 9.29 2.87
C GLY A 135 -15.92 8.41 3.82
N ARG A 136 -15.84 7.08 3.69
CA ARG A 136 -16.56 6.08 4.52
C ARG A 136 -15.80 5.79 5.81
N PHE A 137 -15.42 6.86 6.52
CA PHE A 137 -14.53 6.78 7.69
C PHE A 137 -15.13 5.97 8.84
N ASP A 138 -16.43 6.09 9.11
CA ASP A 138 -17.09 5.34 10.18
C ASP A 138 -17.06 3.82 9.95
N GLU A 139 -17.13 3.40 8.68
CA GLU A 139 -17.05 1.99 8.32
C GLU A 139 -15.63 1.47 8.46
N LEU A 140 -14.62 2.22 8.02
CA LEU A 140 -13.22 1.88 8.24
C LEU A 140 -12.94 1.72 9.73
N LEU A 141 -13.33 2.70 10.54
CA LEU A 141 -13.10 2.66 11.99
C LEU A 141 -13.79 1.45 12.65
N ALA A 142 -15.01 1.10 12.22
CA ALA A 142 -15.70 -0.08 12.73
C ALA A 142 -15.04 -1.40 12.33
N LEU A 143 -14.41 -1.46 11.15
CA LEU A 143 -13.63 -2.62 10.71
C LEU A 143 -12.36 -2.76 11.55
N VAL A 144 -11.61 -1.67 11.72
CA VAL A 144 -10.39 -1.61 12.53
C VAL A 144 -10.67 -1.97 14.00
N GLU A 145 -11.73 -1.42 14.61
CA GLU A 145 -12.17 -1.82 15.97
C GLU A 145 -12.51 -3.31 16.07
N GLY A 146 -12.94 -3.94 14.97
CA GLY A 146 -13.23 -5.36 14.89
C GLY A 146 -11.98 -6.24 14.83
N GLU A 147 -10.84 -5.68 14.42
CA GLU A 147 -9.53 -6.37 14.37
C GLU A 147 -8.89 -6.46 15.76
N GLU A 148 -9.10 -5.45 16.62
CA GLU A 148 -8.53 -5.29 17.98
C GLU A 148 -8.88 -6.42 18.99
N GLY A 149 -9.36 -7.58 18.54
CA GLY A 149 -9.67 -8.73 19.38
C GLY A 149 -9.65 -10.09 18.68
N GLN A 150 -8.97 -10.24 17.54
CA GLN A 150 -8.98 -11.49 16.75
C GLN A 150 -7.68 -12.31 16.78
N SER A 151 -6.52 -11.73 17.11
CA SER A 151 -5.25 -12.47 17.19
C SER A 151 -4.90 -12.87 18.63
N GLU A 152 -4.75 -14.18 18.89
CA GLU A 152 -4.36 -14.71 20.21
C GLU A 152 -2.86 -14.47 20.52
N GLU A 153 -2.06 -14.08 19.51
CA GLU A 153 -0.61 -13.86 19.61
C GLU A 153 -0.22 -12.37 19.64
N GLU A 154 -1.13 -11.45 19.28
CA GLU A 154 -0.92 -10.00 19.20
C GLU A 154 -2.08 -9.22 19.87
N GLU A 155 -2.47 -9.65 21.08
CA GLU A 155 -3.53 -8.98 21.86
C GLU A 155 -3.28 -7.46 21.97
N GLY A 156 -4.05 -6.67 21.21
CA GLY A 156 -4.09 -5.21 21.30
C GLY A 156 -3.26 -4.45 20.27
N CYS A 157 -2.64 -5.11 19.28
CA CYS A 157 -1.98 -4.43 18.16
C CYS A 157 -2.88 -4.39 16.92
N LEU A 158 -2.90 -3.25 16.24
CA LEU A 158 -3.56 -3.11 14.93
C LEU A 158 -2.63 -3.61 13.82
N SER A 159 -3.21 -4.10 12.73
CA SER A 159 -2.44 -4.29 11.50
C SER A 159 -1.95 -2.95 10.95
N VAL A 160 -0.92 -2.96 10.10
CA VAL A 160 -0.31 -1.74 9.55
C VAL A 160 -1.34 -0.89 8.82
N GLU A 161 -2.12 -1.50 7.92
CA GLU A 161 -3.21 -0.83 7.20
C GLU A 161 -4.30 -0.32 8.13
N GLY A 162 -4.60 -1.03 9.22
CA GLY A 162 -5.57 -0.61 10.23
C GLY A 162 -5.09 0.63 10.99
N ALA A 163 -3.83 0.64 11.41
CA ALA A 163 -3.23 1.76 12.15
C ALA A 163 -3.15 3.03 11.29
N TYR A 164 -2.56 2.95 10.09
CA TYR A 164 -2.48 4.10 9.16
C TYR A 164 -3.85 4.52 8.65
N GLY A 165 -4.75 3.56 8.39
CA GLY A 165 -6.13 3.85 7.98
C GLY A 165 -6.91 4.61 9.04
N ARG A 166 -6.80 4.18 10.31
CA ARG A 166 -7.42 4.85 11.47
C ARG A 166 -6.89 6.27 11.65
N ALA A 167 -5.57 6.46 11.58
CA ALA A 167 -4.95 7.78 11.71
C ALA A 167 -5.52 8.79 10.70
N LEU A 168 -5.55 8.43 9.41
CA LEU A 168 -6.08 9.30 8.37
C LEU A 168 -7.60 9.52 8.49
N ALA A 169 -8.36 8.48 8.84
CA ALA A 169 -9.80 8.59 9.03
C ALA A 169 -10.16 9.55 10.16
N LEU A 170 -9.48 9.47 11.31
CA LEU A 170 -9.68 10.38 12.45
C LEU A 170 -9.28 11.82 12.08
N PHE A 171 -8.16 11.98 11.40
CA PHE A 171 -7.70 13.29 10.92
C PHE A 171 -8.75 13.96 10.02
N ARG A 172 -9.26 13.22 9.02
CA ARG A 172 -10.27 13.74 8.09
C ARG A 172 -11.63 14.00 8.74
N LYS A 173 -11.94 13.30 9.85
CA LYS A 173 -13.11 13.60 10.68
C LYS A 173 -12.92 14.82 11.59
N GLY A 174 -11.70 15.35 11.69
CA GLY A 174 -11.35 16.47 12.57
C GLY A 174 -11.29 16.08 14.05
N ASP A 175 -11.01 14.81 14.34
CA ASP A 175 -10.63 14.39 15.70
C ASP A 175 -9.12 14.53 15.86
N ASP A 176 -8.68 15.78 16.01
CA ASP A 176 -7.26 16.14 16.09
C ASP A 176 -6.52 15.27 17.11
N LYS A 177 -7.04 15.20 18.35
CA LYS A 177 -6.38 14.43 19.41
C LYS A 177 -6.31 12.93 19.06
N GLY A 178 -7.42 12.33 18.63
CA GLY A 178 -7.45 10.91 18.28
C GLY A 178 -6.57 10.59 17.08
N ALA A 179 -6.47 11.51 16.11
CA ALA A 179 -5.61 11.38 14.94
C ALA A 179 -4.13 11.42 15.30
N ALA A 180 -3.73 12.32 16.21
CA ALA A 180 -2.35 12.42 16.69
C ALA A 180 -1.90 11.14 17.41
N GLU A 181 -2.75 10.64 18.32
CA GLU A 181 -2.49 9.37 19.03
C GLU A 181 -2.40 8.21 18.03
N ALA A 182 -3.36 8.09 17.11
CA ALA A 182 -3.36 7.02 16.11
C ALA A 182 -2.19 7.08 15.12
N LEU A 183 -1.70 8.28 14.76
CA LEU A 183 -0.53 8.41 13.89
C LEU A 183 0.75 7.96 14.60
N LEU A 184 0.90 8.27 15.89
CA LEU A 184 2.03 7.78 16.68
C LEU A 184 2.00 6.25 16.79
N ASP A 185 0.82 5.68 17.04
CA ASP A 185 0.64 4.23 17.06
C ASP A 185 1.03 3.61 15.71
N ALA A 186 0.57 4.21 14.60
CA ALA A 186 0.90 3.75 13.25
C ALA A 186 2.40 3.79 12.92
N LEU A 187 3.09 4.87 13.31
CA LEU A 187 4.55 4.98 13.21
C LEU A 187 5.27 3.93 14.04
N GLY A 188 4.71 3.55 15.20
CA GLY A 188 5.24 2.47 16.03
C GLY A 188 5.02 1.08 15.43
N THR A 189 3.94 0.89 14.65
CA THR A 189 3.62 -0.38 13.99
C THR A 189 4.46 -0.62 12.73
N ALA A 190 4.60 0.39 11.87
CA ALA A 190 5.46 0.32 10.68
C ALA A 190 6.18 1.67 10.49
N PRO A 191 7.36 1.84 11.11
CA PRO A 191 8.12 3.07 11.05
C PRO A 191 8.63 3.40 9.64
N GLU A 192 8.83 2.39 8.78
CA GLU A 192 9.37 2.51 7.43
C GLU A 192 8.34 3.04 6.41
N LEU A 193 7.06 2.73 6.61
CA LEU A 193 5.98 3.01 5.65
C LEU A 193 5.90 4.47 5.17
N PRO A 194 6.00 5.50 6.04
CA PRO A 194 5.91 6.89 5.61
C PRO A 194 7.05 7.28 4.67
N PHE A 195 8.23 6.65 4.79
CA PHE A 195 9.38 6.99 3.96
C PHE A 195 9.23 6.49 2.53
N TYR A 196 8.63 5.30 2.33
CA TYR A 196 8.23 4.86 0.99
C TYR A 196 7.02 5.65 0.47
N LEU A 197 6.02 5.90 1.32
CA LEU A 197 4.81 6.62 0.91
C LEU A 197 5.11 8.05 0.43
N LEU A 198 6.10 8.71 1.04
CA LEU A 198 6.54 10.06 0.69
C LEU A 198 7.68 10.10 -0.36
N ASP A 199 8.08 8.94 -0.89
CA ASP A 199 9.18 8.82 -1.87
C ASP A 199 10.52 9.35 -1.33
N PHE A 200 10.76 9.20 -0.03
CA PHE A 200 12.05 9.49 0.60
C PHE A 200 13.01 8.31 0.45
N TRP A 201 12.48 7.09 0.49
CA TRP A 201 13.25 5.86 0.26
C TRP A 201 12.98 5.34 -1.15
N VAL A 202 14.00 4.73 -1.73
CA VAL A 202 13.88 4.07 -3.04
C VAL A 202 13.22 2.71 -2.84
N GLU A 203 12.45 2.27 -3.84
CA GLU A 203 11.89 0.92 -3.88
C GLU A 203 12.98 -0.14 -3.62
N PRO A 204 12.74 -1.08 -2.68
CA PRO A 204 13.70 -2.11 -2.32
C PRO A 204 13.86 -3.14 -3.45
N ASP A 205 14.97 -3.89 -3.42
CA ASP A 205 15.17 -5.01 -4.36
C ASP A 205 14.21 -6.16 -4.01
N GLU A 206 13.78 -6.95 -5.00
CA GLU A 206 12.85 -8.09 -4.81
C GLU A 206 13.36 -9.17 -3.82
N GLU A 207 14.65 -9.15 -3.47
CA GLU A 207 15.25 -10.07 -2.49
C GLU A 207 14.99 -9.67 -1.02
N GLU A 208 14.45 -8.47 -0.77
CA GLU A 208 14.14 -7.92 0.55
C GLU A 208 12.62 -7.99 0.83
N GLU A 209 12.13 -9.22 1.06
CA GLU A 209 10.69 -9.55 1.16
C GLU A 209 9.92 -8.64 2.13
N ASP A 210 10.40 -8.48 3.37
CA ASP A 210 9.76 -7.65 4.40
C ASP A 210 9.67 -6.16 4.00
N GLU A 211 10.71 -5.62 3.34
CA GLU A 211 10.72 -4.23 2.87
C GLU A 211 9.82 -4.04 1.64
N ALA A 212 9.80 -5.03 0.75
CA ALA A 212 8.96 -5.04 -0.44
C ALA A 212 7.46 -5.03 -0.08
N GLU A 213 7.06 -5.76 0.97
CA GLU A 213 5.68 -5.74 1.47
C GLU A 213 5.26 -4.36 1.97
N ILE A 214 6.09 -3.70 2.77
CA ILE A 214 5.83 -2.34 3.27
C ILE A 214 5.81 -1.33 2.12
N CYS A 215 6.70 -1.46 1.14
CA CYS A 215 6.71 -0.61 -0.05
C CYS A 215 5.44 -0.79 -0.90
N ALA A 216 5.00 -2.03 -1.12
CA ALA A 216 3.74 -2.32 -1.82
C ALA A 216 2.53 -1.73 -1.09
N LEU A 217 2.51 -1.82 0.24
CA LEU A 217 1.50 -1.21 1.08
C LEU A 217 1.49 0.32 0.95
N ALA A 218 2.66 0.94 1.01
CA ALA A 218 2.83 2.38 0.83
C ALA A 218 2.29 2.85 -0.54
N GLY A 219 2.56 2.09 -1.60
CA GLY A 219 2.05 2.37 -2.95
C GLY A 219 0.53 2.41 -3.03
N LEU A 220 -0.18 1.51 -2.34
CA LEU A 220 -1.64 1.55 -2.25
C LEU A 220 -2.13 2.75 -1.43
N PHE A 221 -1.55 2.96 -0.25
CA PHE A 221 -1.97 4.03 0.66
C PHE A 221 -1.68 5.44 0.12
N ALA A 222 -0.70 5.59 -0.77
CA ALA A 222 -0.40 6.85 -1.45
C ALA A 222 -1.65 7.47 -2.08
N ALA A 223 -2.51 6.66 -2.71
CA ALA A 223 -3.74 7.14 -3.34
C ALA A 223 -4.73 7.76 -2.33
N ALA A 224 -4.68 7.38 -1.06
CA ALA A 224 -5.49 7.99 -0.01
C ALA A 224 -4.76 9.15 0.67
N TRP A 225 -3.50 9.00 1.06
CA TRP A 225 -2.77 10.00 1.85
C TRP A 225 -2.34 11.23 1.03
N LEU A 226 -1.95 11.04 -0.22
CA LEU A 226 -1.41 12.12 -1.07
C LEU A 226 -2.51 12.94 -1.77
N ASP A 227 -3.77 12.50 -1.70
CA ASP A 227 -4.93 13.17 -2.32
C ASP A 227 -5.36 14.45 -1.59
N ASP A 228 -4.89 14.67 -0.36
CA ASP A 228 -5.21 15.83 0.46
C ASP A 228 -3.93 16.55 0.91
N GLU A 229 -3.71 17.79 0.44
CA GLU A 229 -2.54 18.62 0.80
C GLU A 229 -2.36 18.75 2.32
N LYS A 230 -3.45 18.75 3.10
CA LYS A 230 -3.36 18.83 4.56
C LYS A 230 -2.87 17.53 5.17
N ALA A 231 -3.41 16.40 4.71
CA ALA A 231 -2.99 15.07 5.17
C ALA A 231 -1.53 14.80 4.77
N LEU A 232 -1.16 15.17 3.54
CA LEU A 232 0.22 15.14 3.06
C LEU A 232 1.13 15.97 3.98
N GLY A 233 0.83 17.26 4.17
CA GLY A 233 1.66 18.12 5.02
C GLY A 233 1.76 17.62 6.46
N TRP A 234 0.69 17.04 6.99
CA TRP A 234 0.64 16.42 8.31
C TRP A 234 1.57 15.21 8.39
N LEU A 235 1.43 14.24 7.48
CA LEU A 235 2.28 13.04 7.43
C LEU A 235 3.75 13.41 7.21
N THR A 236 4.03 14.31 6.26
CA THR A 236 5.37 14.80 5.94
C THR A 236 6.03 15.45 7.16
N THR A 237 5.30 16.25 7.95
CA THR A 237 5.85 16.85 9.18
C THR A 237 6.22 15.77 10.21
N ALA A 238 5.34 14.79 10.42
CA ALA A 238 5.58 13.70 11.37
C ALA A 238 6.75 12.81 10.93
N ALA A 239 6.78 12.40 9.66
CA ALA A 239 7.83 11.57 9.07
C ALA A 239 9.20 12.25 9.12
N MET A 240 9.26 13.57 8.91
CA MET A 240 10.49 14.35 9.09
C MET A 240 11.02 14.31 10.52
N ALA A 241 10.15 14.64 11.49
CA ALA A 241 10.54 14.71 12.89
C ALA A 241 11.02 13.32 13.35
N PHE A 242 10.24 12.29 13.05
CA PHE A 242 10.57 10.91 13.37
C PHE A 242 11.87 10.48 12.68
N GLY A 243 11.96 10.60 11.36
CA GLY A 243 13.14 10.17 10.60
C GLY A 243 14.42 10.92 10.95
N TYR A 244 14.34 12.19 11.36
CA TYR A 244 15.50 12.92 11.87
C TYR A 244 15.99 12.35 13.20
N LEU A 245 15.07 12.04 14.12
CA LEU A 245 15.42 11.50 15.44
C LEU A 245 16.00 10.08 15.34
N THR A 246 15.55 9.30 14.36
CA THR A 246 15.95 7.90 14.17
C THR A 246 16.97 7.67 13.05
N ASP A 247 17.59 8.71 12.49
CA ASP A 247 18.54 8.63 11.36
C ASP A 247 18.01 7.92 10.10
N ARG A 248 16.70 7.96 9.85
CA ARG A 248 16.05 7.36 8.67
C ARG A 248 15.89 8.32 7.50
N LEU A 249 16.20 9.62 7.66
CA LEU A 249 16.13 10.58 6.56
C LEU A 249 17.38 10.55 5.67
N PRO A 250 17.23 10.48 4.33
CA PRO A 250 18.33 10.70 3.40
C PRO A 250 18.97 12.09 3.57
N GLU A 251 20.27 12.20 3.27
CA GLU A 251 21.01 13.47 3.39
C GLU A 251 20.42 14.58 2.53
N GLU A 252 19.95 14.24 1.32
CA GLU A 252 19.32 15.17 0.39
C GLU A 252 18.02 15.75 0.96
N VAL A 253 17.15 14.87 1.47
CA VAL A 253 15.90 15.26 2.12
C VAL A 253 16.22 16.15 3.31
N LEU A 254 17.12 15.72 4.20
CA LEU A 254 17.53 16.50 5.37
C LEU A 254 18.01 17.92 5.00
N ALA A 255 18.82 18.05 3.96
CA ALA A 255 19.34 19.33 3.50
C ALA A 255 18.24 20.30 3.04
N GLU A 256 17.18 19.78 2.40
CA GLU A 256 16.02 20.55 1.96
C GLU A 256 15.08 20.93 3.12
N MET A 257 14.93 20.04 4.10
CA MET A 257 13.97 20.20 5.21
C MET A 257 14.49 21.13 6.29
N ARG A 258 15.80 21.09 6.57
CA ARG A 258 16.43 21.81 7.69
C ARG A 258 16.11 23.31 7.71
N PRO A 259 16.15 24.06 6.58
CA PRO A 259 15.74 25.46 6.57
C PRO A 259 14.28 25.69 6.95
N LEU A 260 13.37 24.78 6.57
CA LEU A 260 11.93 24.88 6.86
C LEU A 260 11.67 24.65 8.36
N LEU A 261 12.30 23.64 8.94
CA LEU A 261 12.20 23.35 10.37
C LEU A 261 12.85 24.44 11.24
N ASP A 262 13.94 25.05 10.76
CA ASP A 262 14.59 26.18 11.43
C ASP A 262 13.71 27.44 11.40
N GLU A 263 13.09 27.76 10.26
CA GLU A 263 12.14 28.88 10.15
C GLU A 263 10.90 28.68 11.05
N ALA A 264 10.44 27.43 11.19
CA ALA A 264 9.36 27.06 12.11
C ALA A 264 9.77 27.05 13.59
N GLY A 265 11.07 27.20 13.91
CA GLY A 265 11.59 27.12 15.28
C GLY A 265 11.57 25.70 15.87
N LEU A 266 11.44 24.68 15.03
CA LEU A 266 11.35 23.27 15.42
C LEU A 266 12.72 22.57 15.43
N MET A 267 13.67 23.05 14.62
CA MET A 267 14.98 22.42 14.47
C MET A 267 15.78 22.39 15.78
N GLU A 268 15.76 23.48 16.57
CA GLU A 268 16.49 23.54 17.85
C GLU A 268 16.00 22.46 18.84
N VAL A 269 14.68 22.23 18.87
CA VAL A 269 14.07 21.22 19.76
C VAL A 269 14.44 19.81 19.30
N LEU A 270 14.43 19.56 17.99
CA LEU A 270 14.84 18.28 17.40
C LEU A 270 16.33 18.00 17.63
N GLU A 271 17.20 18.99 17.49
CA GLU A 271 18.64 18.85 17.74
C GLU A 271 18.95 18.54 19.20
N GLU A 272 18.21 19.14 20.13
CA GLU A 272 18.35 18.85 21.56
C GLU A 272 18.00 17.38 21.87
N GLU A 273 16.87 16.88 21.36
CA GLU A 273 16.48 15.49 21.60
C GLU A 273 17.39 14.51 20.84
N LYS A 274 17.74 14.81 19.58
CA LYS A 274 18.69 14.00 18.81
C LYS A 274 20.02 13.85 19.54
N GLY A 275 20.54 14.92 20.14
CA GLY A 275 21.74 14.86 20.95
C GLY A 275 21.62 13.95 22.19
N GLN A 276 20.42 13.81 22.76
CA GLN A 276 20.18 12.86 23.85
C GLN A 276 20.11 11.41 23.36
N ILE A 277 19.48 11.16 22.22
CA ILE A 277 19.45 9.85 21.56
C ILE A 277 20.88 9.41 21.19
N ASP A 278 21.67 10.29 20.59
CA ASP A 278 23.07 10.01 20.21
C ASP A 278 23.96 9.74 21.42
N ALA A 279 23.71 10.43 22.54
CA ALA A 279 24.41 10.16 23.80
C ALA A 279 24.07 8.76 24.34
N LEU A 280 22.80 8.33 24.25
CA LEU A 280 22.42 6.96 24.59
C LEU A 280 23.12 5.93 23.71
N LEU A 281 23.14 6.15 22.39
CA LEU A 281 23.80 5.25 21.44
C LEU A 281 25.31 5.21 21.66
N THR A 282 25.92 6.31 22.10
CA THR A 282 27.32 6.33 22.50
C THR A 282 27.57 5.46 23.74
N ASP A 283 26.68 5.52 24.72
CA ASP A 283 26.76 4.75 25.97
C ASP A 283 26.33 3.28 25.80
N SER A 284 25.49 2.98 24.79
CA SER A 284 24.95 1.66 24.45
C SER A 284 24.82 1.52 22.92
N PRO A 285 25.90 1.17 22.22
CA PRO A 285 25.94 1.13 20.75
C PRO A 285 25.06 0.04 20.13
N ASP A 286 24.74 -0.99 20.91
CA ASP A 286 23.92 -2.13 20.49
C ASP A 286 22.44 -1.95 20.90
N LEU A 287 21.99 -0.70 21.10
CA LEU A 287 20.60 -0.42 21.43
C LEU A 287 19.70 -0.87 20.26
N PRO A 288 18.62 -1.64 20.50
CA PRO A 288 17.70 -2.04 19.45
C PRO A 288 17.05 -0.82 18.78
N LEU A 289 16.78 -0.90 17.48
CA LEU A 289 16.14 0.19 16.73
C LEU A 289 14.76 0.53 17.31
N GLU A 290 14.03 -0.48 17.79
CA GLU A 290 12.71 -0.32 18.38
C GLU A 290 12.74 0.54 19.65
N GLU A 291 13.85 0.53 20.40
CA GLU A 291 14.01 1.37 21.58
C GLU A 291 14.33 2.83 21.21
N ILE A 292 15.00 3.04 20.07
CA ILE A 292 15.20 4.37 19.48
C ILE A 292 13.85 4.92 18.99
N ASP A 293 13.07 4.08 18.30
CA ASP A 293 11.75 4.44 17.76
C ASP A 293 10.79 4.81 18.88
N PHE A 294 10.71 3.97 19.92
CA PHE A 294 9.91 4.26 21.11
C PHE A 294 10.26 5.61 21.73
N ARG A 295 11.55 5.93 21.84
CA ARG A 295 12.00 7.19 22.41
C ARG A 295 11.65 8.39 21.52
N ALA A 296 11.80 8.27 20.21
CA ALA A 296 11.39 9.30 19.26
C ALA A 296 9.88 9.57 19.33
N LEU A 297 9.07 8.51 19.39
CA LEU A 297 7.62 8.59 19.52
C LEU A 297 7.19 9.21 20.85
N ASP A 298 7.79 8.81 21.97
CA ASP A 298 7.54 9.42 23.30
C ASP A 298 7.82 10.93 23.30
N PHE A 299 8.91 11.34 22.65
CA PHE A 299 9.24 12.75 22.49
C PHE A 299 8.21 13.49 21.63
N MET A 300 7.80 12.91 20.50
CA MET A 300 6.79 13.49 19.61
C MET A 300 5.43 13.59 20.31
N ALA A 301 5.04 12.59 21.10
CA ALA A 301 3.83 12.60 21.93
C ALA A 301 3.83 13.73 22.97
N ALA A 302 5.00 14.03 23.56
CA ALA A 302 5.17 15.14 24.47
C ALA A 302 5.18 16.52 23.78
N ASN A 303 5.39 16.56 22.46
CA ASN A 303 5.54 17.78 21.65
C ASN A 303 4.60 17.76 20.44
N PRO A 304 3.29 17.96 20.64
CA PRO A 304 2.27 17.76 19.61
C PRO A 304 2.40 18.67 18.38
N THR A 305 3.24 19.72 18.44
CA THR A 305 3.56 20.57 17.29
C THR A 305 4.09 19.77 16.10
N PHE A 306 4.80 18.67 16.34
CA PHE A 306 5.30 17.77 15.28
C PHE A 306 4.21 16.88 14.66
N LEU A 307 3.05 16.83 15.30
CA LEU A 307 1.86 16.14 14.81
C LEU A 307 0.90 17.11 14.14
N GLY A 308 1.30 18.35 13.82
CA GLY A 308 0.56 19.26 12.92
C GLY A 308 -0.85 19.67 13.36
N LEU A 309 -1.16 19.59 14.65
CA LEU A 309 -2.49 19.85 15.24
C LEU A 309 -2.46 20.97 16.29
#